data_AF-A0A9X3QIQ6-F1
#
_entry.id   AF-A0A9X3QIQ6-F1
#
_cell.length_a   1.000
_cell.length_b   1.000
_cell.length_c   1.000
_cell.angle_alpha   90.00
_cell.angle_beta   90.00
_cell.angle_gamma   90.00
#
_symmetry.space_group_name_H-M   'P 1'
#
loop_
_entity.id
_entity.type
_entity.pdbx_description
1 polymer ?
#
loop_
_entity_poly.entity_id
_entity_poly.type
_entity_poly.pdbx_seq_one_letter_code
_entity_poly.pdbx_strand_id
1 'polypeptide(L)'
;MRSIVDLCNLALSHLAQGYVVNELTEPTKHARLCNTFYPICRRELLDNEHQWTFAIKRVRLNVDAGYEFGTAYVLPSDKVRIFQLESGSRFYVEGNLLFTEDTAPILRYVHDVKDLALMPDSFKTALSFLLAERIAGPLTQNEQLQRKMMAGYAMSLNQAIFIDLQQHRIEPRPEHTGSMFEAR
;
A
#
# COMPACT_ATOMS: atom_id res chain seq x y z
N MET A 1 0.61 -16.59 8.46
CA MET A 1 -0.69 -15.93 8.25
C MET A 1 -1.10 -16.14 6.80
N ARG A 2 -2.21 -16.84 6.54
CA ARG A 2 -2.59 -17.29 5.20
C ARG A 2 -3.90 -16.67 4.69
N SER A 3 -4.75 -16.15 5.57
CA SER A 3 -6.03 -15.53 5.20
C SER A 3 -6.19 -14.12 5.75
N ILE A 4 -7.14 -13.37 5.21
CA ILE A 4 -7.52 -12.04 5.74
C ILE A 4 -8.08 -12.21 7.17
N VAL A 5 -8.81 -13.30 7.42
CA VAL A 5 -9.34 -13.64 8.74
C VAL A 5 -8.21 -13.80 9.76
N ASP A 6 -7.11 -14.49 9.40
CA ASP A 6 -5.94 -14.63 10.29
C ASP A 6 -5.34 -13.27 10.66
N LEU A 7 -5.26 -12.35 9.68
CA LEU A 7 -4.74 -11.00 9.89
C LEU A 7 -5.64 -10.21 10.84
N CYS A 8 -6.96 -10.31 10.65
CA CYS A 8 -7.95 -9.67 11.50
C CYS A 8 -7.89 -10.23 12.92
N ASN A 9 -7.76 -11.55 13.08
CA ASN A 9 -7.59 -12.18 14.38
C ASN A 9 -6.27 -11.78 15.05
N LEU A 10 -5.19 -11.60 14.29
CA LEU A 10 -3.96 -11.01 14.83
C LEU A 10 -4.20 -9.59 15.34
N ALA A 11 -4.90 -8.75 14.58
CA ALA A 11 -5.24 -7.39 15.02
C ALA A 11 -6.09 -7.39 16.31
N LEU A 12 -7.10 -8.27 16.39
CA LEU A 12 -7.93 -8.42 17.59
C LEU A 12 -7.14 -8.92 18.81
N SER A 13 -6.13 -9.76 18.59
CA SER A 13 -5.25 -10.25 19.64
C SER A 13 -4.44 -9.12 20.29
N HIS A 14 -4.00 -8.12 19.51
CA HIS A 14 -3.30 -6.94 20.05
C HIS A 14 -4.19 -6.11 21.00
N LEU A 15 -5.50 -6.17 20.82
CA LEU A 15 -6.51 -5.51 21.64
C LEU A 15 -6.96 -6.34 22.85
N ALA A 16 -6.39 -7.54 23.04
CA ALA A 16 -6.73 -8.48 24.10
C ALA A 16 -8.24 -8.79 24.21
N GLN A 17 -8.98 -8.77 23.09
CA GLN A 17 -10.43 -9.03 23.10
C GLN A 17 -10.77 -10.51 23.33
N GLY A 18 -9.83 -11.43 23.11
CA GLY A 18 -10.06 -12.88 23.22
C GLY A 18 -11.07 -13.43 22.23
N TYR A 19 -11.54 -12.61 21.27
CA TYR A 19 -12.50 -12.98 20.26
C TYR A 19 -11.81 -13.51 19.01
N VAL A 20 -12.32 -14.62 18.47
CA VAL A 20 -11.84 -15.21 17.22
C VAL A 20 -12.95 -15.12 16.19
N VAL A 21 -12.69 -14.36 15.13
CA VAL A 21 -13.54 -14.27 13.94
C VAL A 21 -13.27 -15.49 13.07
N ASN A 22 -14.31 -16.20 12.65
CA ASN A 22 -14.16 -17.34 11.73
C ASN A 22 -14.35 -16.90 10.27
N GLU A 23 -15.27 -15.97 10.03
CA GLU A 23 -15.58 -15.43 8.71
C GLU A 23 -15.83 -13.92 8.79
N LEU A 24 -15.39 -13.16 7.79
CA LEU A 24 -15.61 -11.70 7.78
C LEU A 24 -17.08 -11.30 7.56
N THR A 25 -17.90 -12.23 7.12
CA THR A 25 -19.34 -12.06 6.88
C THR A 25 -20.20 -12.42 8.07
N GLU A 26 -19.63 -12.98 9.14
CA GLU A 26 -20.40 -13.35 10.32
C GLU A 26 -21.03 -12.08 10.97
N PRO A 27 -22.21 -12.19 11.60
CA PRO A 27 -22.98 -11.05 12.08
C PRO A 27 -22.44 -10.47 13.40
N THR A 28 -21.13 -10.35 13.56
CA THR A 28 -20.47 -9.91 14.79
C THR A 28 -19.89 -8.52 14.61
N LYS A 29 -19.81 -7.73 15.70
CA LYS A 29 -19.23 -6.40 15.65
C LYS A 29 -17.75 -6.45 15.22
N HIS A 30 -17.00 -7.44 15.70
CA HIS A 30 -15.60 -7.68 15.36
C HIS A 30 -15.42 -7.90 13.87
N ALA A 31 -16.15 -8.86 13.28
CA ALA A 31 -16.04 -9.17 11.86
C ALA A 31 -16.45 -8.00 10.96
N ARG A 32 -17.56 -7.31 11.29
CA ARG A 32 -18.00 -6.12 10.53
C ARG A 32 -16.94 -5.01 10.51
N LEU A 33 -16.33 -4.72 11.67
CA LEU A 33 -15.28 -3.72 11.75
C LEU A 33 -14.03 -4.16 10.98
N CYS A 34 -13.59 -5.40 11.17
CA CYS A 34 -12.45 -5.95 10.44
C CYS A 34 -12.66 -5.90 8.93
N ASN A 35 -13.82 -6.32 8.43
CA ASN A 35 -14.17 -6.30 7.02
C ASN A 35 -14.21 -4.88 6.43
N THR A 36 -14.69 -3.91 7.22
CA THR A 36 -14.76 -2.50 6.82
C THR A 36 -13.38 -1.85 6.76
N PHE A 37 -12.57 -2.03 7.81
CA PHE A 37 -11.31 -1.31 7.97
C PHE A 37 -10.12 -1.99 7.29
N TYR A 38 -10.13 -3.30 7.10
CA TYR A 38 -9.04 -4.02 6.43
C TYR A 38 -8.65 -3.42 5.06
N PRO A 39 -9.57 -3.23 4.09
CA PRO A 39 -9.19 -2.68 2.78
C PRO A 39 -8.67 -1.24 2.89
N ILE A 40 -9.19 -0.46 3.83
CA ILE A 40 -8.76 0.93 4.09
C ILE A 40 -7.33 0.94 4.62
N CYS A 41 -7.05 0.19 5.68
CA CYS A 41 -5.72 0.11 6.29
C CYS A 41 -4.67 -0.43 5.31
N ARG A 42 -5.03 -1.41 4.49
CA ARG A 42 -4.13 -1.96 3.47
C ARG A 42 -3.73 -0.88 2.47
N ARG A 43 -4.72 -0.16 1.93
CA ARG A 43 -4.48 0.90 0.96
C ARG A 43 -3.71 2.07 1.59
N GLU A 44 -4.02 2.44 2.83
CA GLU A 44 -3.30 3.47 3.59
C GLU A 44 -1.83 3.10 3.80
N LEU A 45 -1.54 1.85 4.19
CA LEU A 45 -0.16 1.40 4.40
C LEU A 45 0.63 1.30 3.08
N LEU A 46 -0.03 0.92 1.98
CA LEU A 46 0.57 0.95 0.64
C LEU A 46 0.78 2.39 0.13
N ASP A 47 -0.04 3.34 0.57
CA ASP A 47 0.02 4.76 0.20
C ASP A 47 0.94 5.57 1.13
N ASN A 48 2.01 4.97 1.62
CA ASN A 48 3.04 5.70 2.34
C ASN A 48 4.14 6.19 1.36
N GLU A 49 5.07 7.00 1.85
CA GLU A 49 6.20 7.49 1.05
C GLU A 49 7.16 6.38 0.60
N HIS A 50 7.10 5.22 1.27
CA HIS A 50 7.95 4.08 1.00
C HIS A 50 7.44 3.26 -0.18
N GLN A 51 8.30 3.03 -1.16
CA GLN A 51 7.97 2.28 -2.36
C GLN A 51 8.09 0.78 -2.09
N TRP A 52 7.06 0.19 -1.46
CA TRP A 52 7.02 -1.24 -1.14
C TRP A 52 7.31 -2.10 -2.37
N THR A 53 8.36 -2.91 -2.28
CA THR A 53 8.97 -3.58 -3.44
C THR A 53 8.05 -4.61 -4.08
N PHE A 54 7.39 -5.40 -3.24
CA PHE A 54 6.40 -6.40 -3.63
C PHE A 54 5.15 -5.79 -4.27
N ALA A 55 4.95 -4.47 -4.13
CA ALA A 55 3.78 -3.76 -4.61
C ALA A 55 4.07 -2.85 -5.81
N ILE A 56 5.31 -2.76 -6.30
CA ILE A 56 5.60 -1.94 -7.49
C ILE A 56 5.29 -2.74 -8.77
N LYS A 57 4.52 -2.11 -9.65
CA LYS A 57 4.25 -2.59 -11.02
C LYS A 57 4.80 -1.62 -12.05
N ARG A 58 5.01 -2.16 -13.25
CA ARG A 58 5.33 -1.43 -14.48
C ARG A 58 4.23 -1.67 -15.48
N VAL A 59 3.76 -0.60 -16.12
CA VAL A 59 2.74 -0.72 -17.17
C VAL A 59 2.93 0.36 -18.21
N ARG A 60 2.85 -0.02 -19.48
CA ARG A 60 2.78 0.94 -20.58
C ARG A 60 1.38 1.57 -20.57
N LEU A 61 1.31 2.90 -20.51
CA LEU A 61 0.03 3.57 -20.48
C LEU A 61 -0.58 3.67 -21.89
N ASN A 62 -1.91 3.63 -21.93
CA ASN A 62 -2.67 3.83 -23.16
C ASN A 62 -3.06 5.30 -23.27
N VAL A 63 -3.07 5.83 -24.49
CA VAL A 63 -3.59 7.17 -24.77
C VAL A 63 -5.10 7.18 -24.46
N ASP A 64 -5.56 8.24 -23.81
CA ASP A 64 -6.99 8.47 -23.60
C ASP A 64 -7.64 8.98 -24.89
N ALA A 65 -8.60 8.23 -25.42
CA ALA A 65 -9.27 8.57 -26.67
C ALA A 65 -10.33 9.68 -26.50
N GLY A 66 -10.73 10.01 -25.27
CA GLY A 66 -11.74 11.02 -24.98
C GLY A 66 -11.17 12.41 -24.69
N TYR A 67 -9.87 12.52 -24.47
CA TYR A 67 -9.20 13.78 -24.19
C TYR A 67 -8.89 14.55 -25.48
N GLU A 68 -9.46 15.73 -25.63
CA GLU A 68 -9.39 16.50 -26.89
C GLU A 68 -8.27 17.55 -26.91
N PHE A 69 -7.67 17.89 -25.77
CA PHE A 69 -6.73 19.01 -25.63
C PHE A 69 -5.26 18.57 -25.59
N GLY A 70 -4.85 17.69 -26.50
CA GLY A 70 -3.49 17.16 -26.59
C GLY A 70 -3.41 15.67 -26.27
N THR A 71 -2.25 15.21 -25.79
CA THR A 71 -2.05 13.79 -25.46
C THR A 71 -2.13 13.58 -23.96
N ALA A 72 -3.07 12.74 -23.55
CA ALA A 72 -3.22 12.28 -22.17
C ALA A 72 -3.16 10.75 -22.12
N TYR A 73 -2.73 10.21 -20.99
CA TYR A 73 -2.59 8.77 -20.77
C TYR A 73 -3.46 8.30 -19.61
N VAL A 74 -4.18 7.20 -19.80
CA VAL A 74 -5.07 6.63 -18.78
C VAL A 74 -4.25 5.96 -17.70
N LEU A 75 -4.45 6.38 -16.45
CA LEU A 75 -3.81 5.77 -15.29
C LEU A 75 -4.48 4.44 -14.89
N PRO A 76 -3.71 3.45 -14.39
CA PRO A 76 -4.27 2.18 -13.92
C PRO A 76 -5.30 2.37 -12.79
N SER A 77 -6.36 1.56 -12.80
CA SER A 77 -7.40 1.59 -11.78
C SER A 77 -6.93 1.03 -10.43
N ASP A 78 -5.93 0.16 -10.43
CA ASP A 78 -5.33 -0.43 -9.23
C ASP A 78 -4.21 0.42 -8.62
N LYS A 79 -3.98 1.64 -9.15
CA LYS A 79 -2.93 2.53 -8.61
C LYS A 79 -3.25 2.97 -7.18
N VAL A 80 -2.23 2.89 -6.34
CA VAL A 80 -2.23 3.51 -5.01
C VAL A 80 -1.39 4.77 -5.07
N ARG A 81 -0.14 4.65 -5.51
CA ARG A 81 0.80 5.78 -5.59
C ARG A 81 1.65 5.66 -6.84
N ILE A 82 1.74 6.75 -7.60
CA ILE A 82 2.65 6.87 -8.74
C ILE A 82 3.93 7.59 -8.28
N PHE A 83 5.06 7.31 -8.91
CA PHE A 83 6.31 7.96 -8.50
C PHE A 83 7.27 8.29 -9.63
N GLN A 84 7.36 7.48 -10.69
CA GLN A 84 8.22 7.80 -11.83
C GLN A 84 7.74 7.15 -13.13
N LEU A 85 8.13 7.73 -14.26
CA LEU A 85 8.20 7.01 -15.53
C LEU A 85 9.53 6.28 -15.63
N GLU A 86 9.58 5.22 -16.44
CA GLU A 86 10.82 4.47 -16.70
C GLU A 86 11.83 5.32 -17.47
N SER A 87 11.36 6.17 -18.38
CA SER A 87 12.16 7.13 -19.15
C SER A 87 12.78 8.24 -18.29
N GLY A 88 12.32 8.45 -17.06
CA GLY A 88 12.72 9.58 -16.22
C GLY A 88 12.07 10.91 -16.61
N SER A 89 11.24 10.93 -17.65
CA SER A 89 10.50 12.12 -18.08
C SER A 89 9.59 12.65 -16.97
N ARG A 90 9.48 13.98 -16.91
CA ARG A 90 8.52 14.64 -16.02
C ARG A 90 7.10 14.38 -16.51
N PHE A 91 6.17 14.35 -15.57
CA PHE A 91 4.76 14.19 -15.86
C PHE A 91 3.92 15.01 -14.89
N TYR A 92 2.70 15.30 -15.32
CA TYR A 92 1.66 15.93 -14.51
C TYR A 92 0.45 15.00 -14.46
N VAL A 93 -0.30 15.02 -13.36
CA VAL A 93 -1.51 14.20 -13.21
C VAL A 93 -2.69 15.08 -12.86
N GLU A 94 -3.78 14.89 -13.61
CA GLU A 94 -5.08 15.51 -13.36
C GLU A 94 -6.15 14.41 -13.37
N GLY A 95 -6.87 14.25 -12.25
CA GLY A 95 -7.84 13.17 -12.10
C GLY A 95 -7.22 11.78 -12.33
N ASN A 96 -7.66 11.11 -13.40
CA ASN A 96 -7.15 9.79 -13.81
C ASN A 96 -6.27 9.82 -15.06
N LEU A 97 -5.85 11.01 -15.48
CA LEU A 97 -5.02 11.21 -16.67
C LEU A 97 -3.61 11.63 -16.27
N LEU A 98 -2.64 11.15 -17.04
CA LEU A 98 -1.23 11.52 -16.95
C LEU A 98 -0.82 12.24 -18.22
N PHE A 99 -0.10 13.35 -18.06
CA PHE A 99 0.40 14.20 -19.12
C PHE A 99 1.93 14.18 -19.10
N THR A 100 2.55 13.92 -20.24
CA THR A 100 4.01 13.86 -20.37
C THR A 100 4.42 14.03 -21.83
N GLU A 101 5.66 14.46 -22.05
CA GLU A 101 6.28 14.53 -23.38
C GLU A 101 6.73 13.15 -23.90
N ASP A 102 6.78 12.14 -23.02
CA ASP A 102 7.02 10.76 -23.41
C ASP A 102 5.87 10.24 -24.28
N THR A 103 6.17 9.79 -25.49
CA THR A 103 5.20 9.25 -26.46
C THR A 103 4.81 7.80 -26.17
N ALA A 104 5.53 7.15 -25.27
CA ALA A 104 5.44 5.74 -24.96
C ALA A 104 5.62 5.44 -23.46
N PRO A 105 4.95 6.18 -22.54
CA PRO A 105 5.30 6.16 -21.13
C PRO A 105 5.05 4.79 -20.48
N ILE A 106 6.10 4.27 -19.86
CA ILE A 106 6.01 3.12 -18.95
C ILE A 106 5.98 3.68 -17.53
N LEU A 107 4.82 3.55 -16.89
CA LEU A 107 4.59 4.02 -15.54
C LEU A 107 5.09 3.02 -14.52
N ARG A 108 5.83 3.52 -13.52
CA ARG A 108 6.15 2.80 -12.29
C ARG A 108 5.30 3.34 -11.15
N TYR A 109 4.60 2.43 -10.49
CA TYR A 109 3.63 2.78 -9.46
C TYR A 109 3.48 1.65 -8.44
N VAL A 110 3.06 2.02 -7.23
CA VAL A 110 2.59 1.11 -6.20
C VAL A 110 1.14 0.78 -6.50
N HIS A 111 0.80 -0.52 -6.59
CA HIS A 111 -0.56 -0.98 -6.83
C HIS A 111 -1.21 -1.56 -5.56
N ASP A 112 -2.54 -1.63 -5.54
CA ASP A 112 -3.31 -2.24 -4.44
C ASP A 112 -3.15 -3.77 -4.49
N VAL A 113 -2.10 -4.29 -3.85
CA VAL A 113 -1.87 -5.73 -3.71
C VAL A 113 -2.98 -6.30 -2.83
N LYS A 114 -3.79 -7.22 -3.34
CA LYS A 114 -4.85 -7.90 -2.56
C LYS A 114 -4.45 -9.30 -2.09
N ASP A 115 -3.49 -9.92 -2.79
CA ASP A 115 -2.99 -11.25 -2.46
C ASP A 115 -2.04 -11.19 -1.27
N LEU A 116 -2.45 -11.79 -0.15
CA LEU A 116 -1.67 -11.87 1.08
C LEU A 116 -0.39 -12.72 0.93
N ALA A 117 -0.35 -13.64 -0.03
CA ALA A 117 0.83 -14.46 -0.28
C ALA A 117 2.01 -13.62 -0.82
N LEU A 118 1.72 -12.53 -1.52
CA LEU A 118 2.72 -11.59 -2.02
C LEU A 118 3.19 -10.60 -0.94
N MET A 119 2.45 -10.46 0.16
CA MET A 119 2.79 -9.53 1.23
C MET A 119 3.80 -10.13 2.20
N PRO A 120 4.93 -9.45 2.46
CA PRO A 120 5.90 -9.86 3.48
C PRO A 120 5.27 -9.95 4.89
N ASP A 121 5.79 -10.83 5.74
CA ASP A 121 5.30 -11.00 7.11
C ASP A 121 5.48 -9.74 7.97
N SER A 122 6.55 -8.97 7.73
CA SER A 122 6.78 -7.67 8.38
C SER A 122 5.69 -6.66 8.02
N PHE A 123 5.32 -6.58 6.73
CA PHE A 123 4.22 -5.75 6.24
C PHE A 123 2.88 -6.17 6.84
N LYS A 124 2.57 -7.48 6.85
CA LYS A 124 1.34 -8.00 7.45
C LYS A 124 1.26 -7.70 8.96
N THR A 125 2.40 -7.71 9.65
CA THR A 125 2.47 -7.32 11.07
C THR A 125 2.15 -5.84 11.25
N ALA A 126 2.76 -4.95 10.46
CA ALA A 126 2.45 -3.52 10.49
C ALA A 126 0.96 -3.25 10.17
N LEU A 127 0.42 -3.93 9.16
CA LEU A 127 -0.99 -3.85 8.79
C LEU A 127 -1.91 -4.31 9.93
N SER A 128 -1.53 -5.35 10.68
CA SER A 128 -2.32 -5.83 11.83
C SER A 128 -2.39 -4.80 12.97
N PHE A 129 -1.30 -4.05 13.22
CA PHE A 129 -1.30 -2.98 14.22
C PHE A 129 -2.10 -1.76 13.76
N LEU A 130 -2.00 -1.38 12.48
CA LEU A 130 -2.81 -0.30 11.91
C LEU A 130 -4.30 -0.64 12.00
N LEU A 131 -4.67 -1.87 11.64
CA LEU A 131 -6.04 -2.35 11.76
C LEU A 131 -6.51 -2.34 13.22
N ALA A 132 -5.68 -2.83 14.15
CA ALA A 132 -5.98 -2.83 15.58
C ALA A 132 -6.22 -1.40 16.10
N GLU A 133 -5.41 -0.42 15.68
CA GLU A 133 -5.59 0.98 16.04
C GLU A 133 -6.96 1.52 15.59
N ARG A 134 -7.33 1.32 14.32
CA ARG A 134 -8.60 1.83 13.76
C ARG A 134 -9.84 1.22 14.42
N ILE A 135 -9.77 -0.06 14.78
CA ILE A 135 -10.89 -0.76 15.40
C ILE A 135 -10.90 -0.63 16.94
N ALA A 136 -9.80 -0.22 17.58
CA ALA A 136 -9.69 -0.09 19.04
C ALA A 136 -10.74 0.85 19.63
N GLY A 137 -10.90 2.05 19.06
CA GLY A 137 -11.90 3.03 19.49
C GLY A 137 -13.32 2.45 19.52
N PRO A 138 -13.88 2.00 18.37
CA PRO A 138 -15.25 1.49 18.34
C PRO A 138 -15.43 0.17 19.10
N LEU A 139 -14.40 -0.67 19.26
CA LEU A 139 -14.53 -1.95 20.00
C LEU A 139 -14.40 -1.78 21.51
N THR A 140 -13.38 -1.06 21.96
CA THR A 140 -12.92 -1.10 23.35
C THR A 140 -13.27 0.15 24.13
N GLN A 141 -13.55 1.27 23.43
CA GLN A 141 -13.74 2.60 24.03
C GLN A 141 -12.57 3.02 24.94
N ASN A 142 -11.37 2.48 24.69
CA ASN A 142 -10.18 2.72 25.48
C ASN A 142 -9.14 3.49 24.66
N GLU A 143 -9.07 4.80 24.90
CA GLU A 143 -8.13 5.68 24.20
C GLU A 143 -6.67 5.33 24.46
N GLN A 144 -6.31 4.92 25.68
CA GLN A 144 -4.95 4.51 26.01
C GLN A 144 -4.54 3.28 25.21
N LEU A 145 -5.44 2.32 25.03
CA LEU A 145 -5.19 1.15 24.19
C LEU A 145 -5.02 1.56 22.72
N GLN A 146 -5.86 2.47 22.20
CA GLN A 146 -5.72 2.99 20.84
C GLN A 146 -4.36 3.69 20.63
N ARG A 147 -3.94 4.56 21.56
CA ARG A 147 -2.61 5.21 21.51
C ARG A 147 -1.47 4.18 21.55
N LYS A 148 -1.61 3.12 22.35
CA LYS A 148 -0.63 2.02 22.40
C LYS A 148 -0.55 1.28 21.05
N MET A 149 -1.69 1.05 20.38
CA MET A 149 -1.71 0.45 19.04
C MET A 149 -1.06 1.35 18.00
N MET A 150 -1.31 2.66 18.07
CA MET A 150 -0.65 3.64 17.20
C MET A 150 0.88 3.61 17.35
N ALA A 151 1.40 3.50 18.59
CA ALA A 151 2.83 3.35 18.83
C ALA A 151 3.38 2.03 18.28
N GLY A 152 2.67 0.92 18.48
CA GLY A 152 3.04 -0.38 17.90
C GLY A 152 3.06 -0.38 16.37
N TYR A 153 2.11 0.31 15.74
CA TYR A 153 2.09 0.53 14.30
C TYR A 153 3.34 1.30 13.84
N ALA A 154 3.68 2.42 14.47
CA ALA A 154 4.86 3.20 14.10
C ALA A 154 6.16 2.38 14.19
N MET A 155 6.31 1.56 15.23
CA MET A 155 7.48 0.68 15.40
C MET A 155 7.53 -0.40 14.31
N SER A 156 6.41 -1.11 14.09
CA SER A 156 6.33 -2.20 13.11
C SER A 156 6.47 -1.70 11.67
N LEU A 157 5.96 -0.50 11.36
CA LEU A 157 6.16 0.17 10.08
C LEU A 157 7.65 0.40 9.79
N ASN A 158 8.37 1.02 10.73
CA ASN A 158 9.81 1.27 10.56
C ASN A 158 10.60 -0.03 10.38
N GLN A 159 10.26 -1.07 11.14
CA GLN A 159 10.88 -2.39 10.98
C GLN A 159 10.58 -3.01 9.61
N ALA A 160 9.34 -2.89 9.13
CA ALA A 160 8.94 -3.43 7.84
C ALA A 160 9.66 -2.71 6.69
N ILE A 161 9.76 -1.37 6.74
CA ILE A 161 10.54 -0.57 5.80
C ILE A 161 12.01 -1.00 5.81
N PHE A 162 12.61 -1.14 6.99
CA PHE A 162 14.01 -1.57 7.11
C PHE A 162 14.26 -2.92 6.45
N ILE A 163 13.40 -3.92 6.72
CA ILE A 163 13.52 -5.26 6.14
C ILE A 163 13.40 -5.22 4.62
N ASP A 164 12.39 -4.52 4.10
CA ASP A 164 12.13 -4.40 2.66
C ASP A 164 13.30 -3.69 1.93
N LEU A 165 13.90 -2.68 2.56
CA LEU A 165 15.13 -2.04 2.05
C LEU A 165 16.35 -2.97 2.05
N GLN A 166 16.50 -3.87 3.04
CA GLN A 166 17.60 -4.85 3.06
C GLN A 166 17.44 -5.89 1.96
N GLN A 167 16.23 -6.34 1.66
CA GLN A 167 15.96 -7.28 0.55
C GLN A 167 16.38 -6.69 -0.79
N HIS A 168 16.25 -5.37 -0.96
CA HIS A 168 16.68 -4.65 -2.15
C HIS A 168 18.20 -4.52 -2.33
N ARG A 169 19.01 -4.74 -1.29
CA ARG A 169 20.48 -4.61 -1.39
C ARG A 169 21.17 -5.79 -2.05
N ILE A 170 20.45 -6.86 -2.39
CA ILE A 170 21.03 -8.11 -2.90
C ILE A 170 21.27 -8.07 -4.41
N GLU A 171 20.57 -7.21 -5.16
CA GLU A 171 20.86 -6.97 -6.58
C GLU A 171 20.79 -5.47 -6.88
N PRO A 172 21.79 -4.88 -7.55
CA PRO A 172 21.65 -3.52 -8.06
C PRO A 172 20.43 -3.52 -9.00
N ARG A 173 19.45 -2.67 -8.69
CA ARG A 173 18.38 -2.31 -9.63
C ARG A 173 19.07 -2.05 -10.97
N PRO A 174 18.72 -2.76 -12.06
CA PRO A 174 19.36 -2.53 -13.36
C PRO A 174 19.32 -1.03 -13.61
N GLU A 175 20.49 -0.40 -13.49
CA GLU A 175 20.58 1.04 -13.57
C GLU A 175 20.16 1.38 -14.98
N HIS A 176 19.03 2.07 -15.11
CA HIS A 176 18.68 2.65 -16.38
C HIS A 176 19.80 3.66 -16.67
N THR A 177 20.50 3.46 -17.78
CA THR A 177 21.63 4.28 -18.25
C THR A 177 21.14 5.62 -18.82
N GLY A 178 20.18 6.25 -18.13
CA GLY A 178 19.61 7.53 -18.49
C GLY A 178 19.28 8.33 -17.23
N SER A 179 19.81 9.55 -17.16
CA SER A 179 19.55 10.58 -16.14
C SER A 179 20.44 10.63 -14.87
N MET A 180 21.74 10.32 -14.97
CA MET A 180 22.75 10.74 -13.97
C MET A 180 23.67 11.88 -14.46
N PHE A 181 23.24 12.62 -15.47
CA PHE A 181 23.73 13.93 -15.88
C PHE A 181 22.47 14.64 -16.39
N GLU A 182 21.92 15.68 -15.79
CA GLU A 182 22.49 17.02 -15.64
C GLU A 182 21.78 17.74 -14.48
N ALA A 183 22.54 18.10 -13.45
CA ALA A 183 22.21 19.21 -12.56
C ALA A 183 23.52 19.94 -12.27
N ARG A 184 23.88 20.85 -13.18
CA ARG A 184 24.82 21.93 -12.96
C ARG A 184 24.22 23.20 -13.50
#